data_AF-A0AAV0CVA3-F1
#
_entry.id   AF-A0AAV0CVA3-F1
#
_cell.length_a   1.000
_cell.length_b   1.000
_cell.length_c   1.000
_cell.angle_alpha   90.00
_cell.angle_beta   90.00
_cell.angle_gamma   90.00
#
_symmetry.space_group_name_H-M   'P 1'
#
loop_
_entity.id
_entity.type
_entity.pdbx_description
1 polymer ?
#
loop_
_entity_poly.entity_id
_entity_poly.type
_entity_poly.pdbx_seq_one_letter_code
_entity_poly.pdbx_strand_id
1 'polypeptide(L)'
;MGGDYPSKPMSLYVTIWDASTWATNGGRNKVDYKYEPFVAEFRDIVLHGCVVDPIEQIPSTNCTLRHAALMAQPYATLTAHQHHSMKWFREKYMYYSYCYDVVRYAVPPPECVIVQSERDLFKSSGRLREKMKFHGSHRKAARRGPRRRGRVPGSGEQLVTEM
;
A
#
# COMPACT_ATOMS: atom_id res chain seq x y z
N MET A 1 -6.49 26.67 6.75
CA MET A 1 -6.59 25.51 5.83
C MET A 1 -7.40 25.97 4.64
N GLY A 2 -6.79 26.10 3.46
CA GLY A 2 -7.41 26.69 2.27
C GLY A 2 -7.09 25.90 1.00
N GLY A 3 -7.06 24.57 1.11
CA GLY A 3 -6.88 23.67 -0.03
C GLY A 3 -8.19 22.95 -0.34
N ASP A 4 -8.39 22.61 -1.62
CA ASP A 4 -9.53 21.82 -2.05
C ASP A 4 -9.46 20.41 -1.43
N TYR A 5 -10.51 20.02 -0.73
CA TYR A 5 -10.67 18.68 -0.16
C TYR A 5 -11.87 17.98 -0.82
N PRO A 6 -11.78 16.67 -1.15
CA PRO A 6 -12.90 15.96 -1.76
C PRO A 6 -14.18 16.07 -0.92
N SER A 7 -15.17 16.79 -1.46
CA SER A 7 -16.43 17.13 -0.76
C SER A 7 -17.69 16.71 -1.53
N LYS A 8 -17.53 16.15 -2.74
CA LYS A 8 -18.63 15.66 -3.57
C LYS A 8 -18.80 14.15 -3.40
N PRO A 9 -20.03 13.60 -3.55
CA PRO A 9 -20.25 12.16 -3.61
C PRO A 9 -19.34 11.49 -4.66
N MET A 10 -18.88 10.28 -4.36
CA MET A 10 -17.98 9.51 -5.23
C MET A 10 -18.52 8.10 -5.45
N SER A 11 -18.13 7.48 -6.57
CA SER A 11 -18.42 6.09 -6.88
C SER A 11 -17.13 5.26 -6.86
N LEU A 12 -17.24 3.98 -6.52
CA LEU A 12 -16.13 3.05 -6.52
C LEU A 12 -15.99 2.39 -7.90
N TYR A 13 -14.78 2.38 -8.44
CA TYR A 13 -14.44 1.75 -9.72
C TYR A 13 -13.28 0.78 -9.51
N VAL A 14 -13.34 -0.36 -10.19
CA VAL A 14 -12.27 -1.35 -10.22
C VAL A 14 -12.01 -1.70 -11.68
N THR A 15 -10.78 -1.48 -12.15
CA THR A 15 -10.41 -1.68 -13.55
C THR A 15 -9.02 -2.31 -13.66
N ILE A 16 -8.86 -3.17 -14.67
CA ILE A 16 -7.57 -3.61 -15.19
C ILE A 16 -7.46 -3.05 -16.61
N TRP A 17 -6.37 -2.33 -16.90
CA TRP A 17 -6.21 -1.61 -18.17
C TRP A 17 -4.75 -1.41 -18.55
N ASP A 18 -4.49 -1.18 -19.84
CA ASP A 18 -3.15 -0.96 -20.37
C ASP A 18 -2.69 0.50 -20.17
N ALA A 19 -1.74 0.68 -19.26
CA ALA A 19 -1.10 1.96 -18.95
C ALA A 19 0.38 2.02 -19.43
N SER A 20 0.70 1.34 -20.54
CA SER A 20 2.07 1.20 -21.07
C SER A 20 2.82 2.49 -21.32
N THR A 21 2.13 3.63 -21.45
CA THR A 21 2.78 4.93 -21.66
C THR A 21 3.46 5.48 -20.40
N TRP A 22 3.14 4.96 -19.20
CA TRP A 22 3.72 5.49 -17.95
C TRP A 22 3.92 4.47 -16.80
N ALA A 23 3.14 3.39 -16.74
CA ALA A 23 3.06 2.54 -15.54
C ALA A 23 4.39 1.88 -15.14
N THR A 24 5.08 1.23 -16.08
CA THR A 24 6.32 0.50 -15.77
C THR A 24 7.53 1.27 -16.26
N ASN A 25 8.41 1.62 -15.32
CA ASN A 25 9.66 2.32 -15.59
C ASN A 25 9.49 3.66 -16.36
N GLY A 26 8.37 4.36 -16.09
CA GLY A 26 7.99 5.59 -16.79
C GLY A 26 7.60 5.37 -18.24
N GLY A 27 7.04 4.20 -18.58
CA GLY A 27 6.60 3.84 -19.93
C GLY A 27 7.67 3.18 -20.82
N ARG A 28 8.87 2.94 -20.26
CA ARG A 28 9.97 2.28 -21.00
C ARG A 28 9.72 0.80 -21.22
N ASN A 29 9.02 0.15 -20.30
CA ASN A 29 8.64 -1.24 -20.41
C ASN A 29 7.14 -1.28 -20.68
N LYS A 30 6.75 -1.68 -21.89
CA LYS A 30 5.35 -1.79 -22.30
C LYS A 30 4.82 -3.19 -21.97
N VAL A 31 3.50 -3.32 -21.92
CA VAL A 31 2.86 -4.63 -21.80
C VAL A 31 3.28 -5.53 -22.97
N ASP A 32 3.55 -6.80 -22.67
CA ASP A 32 3.77 -7.83 -23.67
C ASP A 32 2.56 -8.77 -23.69
N TYR A 33 1.69 -8.59 -24.67
CA TYR A 33 0.44 -9.34 -24.82
C TYR A 33 0.65 -10.84 -25.08
N LYS A 34 1.89 -11.30 -25.31
CA LYS A 34 2.20 -12.74 -25.34
C LYS A 34 1.95 -13.43 -24.00
N TYR A 35 1.91 -12.69 -22.89
CA TYR A 35 1.66 -13.21 -21.55
C TYR A 35 0.20 -13.09 -21.10
N GLU A 36 -0.72 -12.82 -22.02
CA GLU A 36 -2.15 -12.79 -21.71
C GLU A 36 -2.69 -14.19 -21.35
N PRO A 37 -3.79 -14.29 -20.58
CA PRO A 37 -4.59 -13.20 -20.02
C PRO A 37 -3.97 -12.55 -18.78
N PHE A 38 -4.14 -11.23 -18.65
CA PHE A 38 -3.82 -10.50 -17.41
C PHE A 38 -5.05 -10.53 -16.50
N VAL A 39 -4.99 -11.28 -15.40
CA VAL A 39 -6.14 -11.53 -14.51
C VAL A 39 -5.91 -10.88 -13.16
N ALA A 40 -6.93 -10.17 -12.65
CA ALA A 40 -7.00 -9.67 -11.30
C ALA A 40 -8.25 -10.25 -10.60
N GLU A 41 -8.05 -10.94 -9.48
CA GLU A 41 -9.14 -11.49 -8.66
C GLU A 41 -9.39 -10.61 -7.43
N PHE A 42 -10.66 -10.34 -7.14
CA PHE A 42 -11.10 -9.57 -5.97
C PHE A 42 -12.06 -10.43 -5.15
N ARG A 43 -11.90 -10.44 -3.82
CA ARG A 43 -12.75 -11.17 -2.87
C ARG A 43 -13.01 -10.29 -1.65
N ASP A 44 -14.04 -10.64 -0.88
CA ASP A 44 -14.34 -10.01 0.41
C ASP A 44 -14.48 -8.48 0.37
N ILE A 45 -15.15 -7.97 -0.67
CA ILE A 45 -15.38 -6.53 -0.83
C ILE A 45 -16.35 -6.03 0.24
N VAL A 46 -15.87 -5.16 1.12
CA VAL A 46 -16.65 -4.52 2.18
C VAL A 46 -16.87 -3.06 1.84
N LEU A 47 -18.14 -2.64 1.73
CA LEU A 47 -18.53 -1.25 1.48
C LEU A 47 -19.22 -0.66 2.72
N HIS A 48 -18.47 0.15 3.48
CA HIS A 48 -18.99 0.96 4.57
C HIS A 48 -18.90 2.43 4.19
N GLY A 49 -20.04 3.03 3.85
CA GLY A 49 -20.12 4.44 3.51
C GLY A 49 -21.54 4.96 3.67
N CYS A 50 -21.73 6.26 3.43
CA CYS A 50 -23.06 6.80 3.27
C CYS A 50 -23.44 6.78 1.79
N VAL A 51 -24.52 6.07 1.46
CA VAL A 51 -25.05 6.03 0.09
C VAL A 51 -25.83 7.32 -0.16
N VAL A 52 -25.54 7.96 -1.28
CA VAL A 52 -26.22 9.16 -1.76
C VAL A 52 -26.83 8.82 -3.12
N ASP A 53 -28.06 9.27 -3.36
CA ASP A 53 -28.66 9.14 -4.68
C ASP A 53 -27.89 10.04 -5.66
N PRO A 54 -27.36 9.50 -6.79
CA PRO A 54 -26.64 10.30 -7.78
C PRO A 54 -27.43 11.49 -8.34
N ILE A 55 -28.76 11.44 -8.28
CA ILE A 55 -29.68 12.49 -8.73
C ILE A 55 -29.79 13.60 -7.68
N GLU A 56 -29.75 13.26 -6.40
CA GLU A 56 -29.75 14.22 -5.29
C GLU A 56 -28.31 14.71 -5.03
N GLN A 57 -27.88 15.71 -5.79
CA GLN A 57 -26.55 16.35 -5.63
C GLN A 57 -26.36 17.10 -4.29
N ILE A 58 -27.35 17.06 -3.40
CA ILE A 58 -27.31 17.68 -2.07
C ILE A 58 -27.02 16.56 -1.06
N PRO A 59 -26.05 16.72 -0.13
CA PRO A 59 -25.85 15.73 0.90
C PRO A 59 -27.12 15.63 1.73
N SER A 60 -27.86 14.54 1.56
CA SER A 60 -29.02 14.25 2.39
C SER A 60 -28.57 14.25 3.85
N THR A 61 -29.43 14.77 4.73
CA THR A 61 -29.22 14.81 6.19
C THR A 61 -28.82 13.44 6.77
N ASN A 62 -29.09 12.35 6.05
CA ASN A 62 -28.76 10.96 6.37
C ASN A 62 -27.25 10.68 6.54
N CYS A 63 -26.35 11.42 5.89
CA CYS A 63 -24.91 11.13 6.01
C CYS A 63 -24.24 11.72 7.25
N THR A 64 -24.87 12.70 7.92
CA THR A 64 -24.28 13.39 9.06
C THR A 64 -24.04 12.46 10.25
N LEU A 65 -25.02 11.61 10.59
CA LEU A 65 -24.91 10.62 11.67
C LEU A 65 -23.83 9.58 11.38
N ARG A 66 -23.74 9.11 10.13
CA ARG A 66 -22.70 8.16 9.71
C ARG A 66 -21.32 8.80 9.78
N HIS A 67 -21.18 10.06 9.38
CA HIS A 67 -19.95 10.80 9.50
C HIS A 67 -19.53 10.97 10.96
N ALA A 68 -20.45 11.36 11.84
CA ALA A 68 -20.19 11.45 13.28
C ALA A 68 -19.75 10.10 13.87
N ALA A 69 -20.42 9.01 13.48
CA ALA A 69 -20.06 7.66 13.91
C ALA A 69 -18.68 7.22 13.42
N LEU A 70 -18.25 7.64 12.22
CA LEU A 70 -16.90 7.42 11.69
C LEU A 70 -15.85 8.22 12.45
N MET A 71 -16.14 9.51 12.74
CA MET A 71 -15.22 10.38 13.48
C MET A 71 -15.06 9.96 14.95
N ALA A 72 -16.03 9.25 15.51
CA ALA A 72 -15.96 8.67 16.86
C ALA A 72 -15.12 7.36 16.92
N GLN A 73 -14.69 6.81 15.78
CA GLN A 73 -13.92 5.57 15.77
C GLN A 73 -12.48 5.80 16.22
N PRO A 74 -11.83 4.79 16.83
CA PRO A 74 -10.45 4.91 17.29
C PRO A 74 -9.43 5.14 16.16
N TYR A 75 -9.83 4.85 14.90
CA TYR A 75 -9.02 5.07 13.71
C TYR A 75 -9.29 6.40 13.01
N ALA A 76 -10.20 7.24 13.53
CA ALA A 76 -10.44 8.59 12.99
C ALA A 76 -9.21 9.50 13.16
N THR A 77 -8.38 9.22 14.17
CA THR A 77 -7.05 9.80 14.35
C THR A 77 -6.01 8.69 14.45
N LEU A 78 -4.78 9.01 14.05
CA LEU A 78 -3.68 8.06 14.17
C LEU A 78 -3.06 8.13 15.56
N THR A 79 -2.80 6.97 16.15
CA THR A 79 -2.03 6.85 17.39
C THR A 79 -0.54 7.15 17.15
N ALA A 80 0.21 7.44 18.21
CA ALA A 80 1.66 7.65 18.12
C ALA A 80 2.39 6.45 17.48
N HIS A 81 1.95 5.23 17.79
CA HIS A 81 2.49 4.02 17.17
C HIS A 81 2.19 3.99 15.66
N GLN A 82 0.95 4.29 15.24
CA GLN A 82 0.59 4.31 13.82
C GLN A 82 1.38 5.38 13.05
N HIS A 83 1.59 6.56 13.65
CA HIS A 83 2.47 7.58 13.09
C HIS A 83 3.91 7.10 12.91
N HIS A 84 4.46 6.40 13.92
CA HIS A 84 5.80 5.82 13.83
C HIS A 84 5.89 4.76 12.72
N SER A 85 4.90 3.87 12.62
CA SER A 85 4.82 2.86 11.56
C SER A 85 4.71 3.50 10.17
N MET A 86 3.92 4.56 10.01
CA MET A 86 3.81 5.32 8.77
C MET A 86 5.14 5.97 8.40
N LYS A 87 5.82 6.61 9.36
CA LYS A 87 7.15 7.20 9.14
C LYS A 87 8.17 6.14 8.71
N TRP A 88 8.26 5.02 9.43
CA TRP A 88 9.15 3.92 9.09
C TRP A 88 8.87 3.37 7.69
N PHE A 89 7.60 3.21 7.33
CA PHE A 89 7.22 2.75 5.99
C PHE A 89 7.66 3.74 4.91
N ARG A 90 7.42 5.04 5.11
CA ARG A 90 7.84 6.10 4.18
C ARG A 90 9.36 6.10 3.99
N GLU A 91 10.13 6.02 5.06
CA GLU A 91 11.61 5.99 5.00
C GLU A 91 12.17 4.73 4.31
N LYS A 92 11.45 3.61 4.33
CA LYS A 92 11.93 2.33 3.79
C LYS A 92 11.41 2.00 2.38
N TYR A 93 10.16 2.37 2.07
CA TYR A 93 9.42 1.86 0.90
C TYR A 93 8.83 2.94 0.00
N MET A 94 8.95 4.24 0.33
CA MET A 94 8.48 5.31 -0.55
C MET A 94 9.52 5.64 -1.63
N TYR A 95 9.17 5.45 -2.91
CA TYR A 95 10.12 5.62 -4.03
C TYR A 95 10.00 6.99 -4.71
N TYR A 96 8.85 7.65 -4.53
CA TYR A 96 8.52 8.95 -5.08
C TYR A 96 7.62 9.71 -4.10
N SER A 97 7.80 11.01 -3.99
CA SER A 97 6.89 11.92 -3.29
C SER A 97 6.84 13.26 -4.00
N TYR A 98 5.63 13.71 -4.32
CA TYR A 98 5.41 15.00 -4.97
C TYR A 98 5.75 16.19 -4.08
N CYS A 99 5.64 16.05 -2.75
CA CYS A 99 6.03 17.09 -1.79
C CYS A 99 7.52 17.44 -1.83
N TYR A 100 8.35 16.51 -2.32
CA TYR A 100 9.80 16.71 -2.47
C TYR A 100 10.22 16.89 -3.95
N ASP A 101 9.26 16.94 -4.87
CA ASP A 101 9.48 17.14 -6.29
C ASP A 101 9.52 18.63 -6.63
N VAL A 102 10.67 19.26 -6.37
CA VAL A 102 10.89 20.68 -6.67
C VAL A 102 11.01 20.98 -8.17
N VAL A 103 11.22 19.94 -8.98
CA VAL A 103 11.19 20.08 -10.45
C VAL A 103 9.76 20.30 -10.93
N ARG A 104 8.79 19.60 -10.33
CA ARG A 104 7.37 19.75 -10.65
C ARG A 104 6.71 20.91 -9.90
N TYR A 105 7.03 21.06 -8.63
CA TYR A 105 6.45 22.06 -7.73
C TYR A 105 7.57 22.89 -7.08
N ALA A 106 7.93 24.02 -7.69
CA ALA A 106 9.00 24.89 -7.19
C ALA A 106 8.79 25.31 -5.72
N VAL A 107 7.53 25.49 -5.33
CA VAL A 107 7.09 25.62 -3.93
C VAL A 107 6.20 24.42 -3.60
N PRO A 108 6.48 23.66 -2.52
CA PRO A 108 5.64 22.54 -2.13
C PRO A 108 4.18 22.98 -1.93
N PRO A 109 3.21 22.17 -2.38
CA PRO A 109 1.80 22.42 -2.12
C PRO A 109 1.51 22.60 -0.61
N PRO A 110 0.51 23.42 -0.24
CA PRO A 110 0.29 23.85 1.16
C PRO A 110 -0.10 22.73 2.12
N GLU A 111 -0.55 21.58 1.62
CA GLU A 111 -0.85 20.39 2.42
C GLU A 111 0.40 19.57 2.79
N CYS A 112 1.54 19.83 2.15
CA CYS A 112 2.77 19.10 2.39
C CYS A 112 3.41 19.47 3.72
N VAL A 113 3.60 18.47 4.59
CA VAL A 113 4.42 18.58 5.81
C VAL A 113 5.85 18.13 5.49
N ILE A 114 6.79 19.06 5.47
CA ILE A 114 8.18 18.80 5.11
C ILE A 114 8.94 18.23 6.32
N VAL A 115 9.13 16.92 6.33
CA VAL A 115 10.03 16.23 7.27
C VAL A 115 11.44 16.18 6.70
N GLN A 116 12.43 16.72 7.42
CA GLN A 116 13.81 16.81 6.92
C GLN A 116 14.45 15.44 6.70
N SER A 117 14.26 14.49 7.63
CA SER A 117 14.81 13.14 7.49
C SER A 117 14.29 12.40 6.27
N GLU A 118 13.06 12.68 5.83
CA GLU A 118 12.51 12.15 4.58
C GLU A 118 13.05 12.92 3.38
N ARG A 119 13.10 14.26 3.43
CA ARG A 119 13.60 15.11 2.34
C ARG A 119 15.00 14.69 1.88
N ASP A 120 15.87 14.35 2.83
CA ASP A 120 17.25 13.95 2.56
C ASP A 120 17.33 12.64 1.75
N LEU A 121 16.28 11.82 1.75
CA LEU A 121 16.20 10.60 0.96
C LEU A 121 15.88 10.86 -0.52
N PHE A 122 15.30 12.01 -0.87
CA PHE A 122 14.78 12.31 -2.21
C PHE A 122 15.68 13.27 -2.99
N LYS A 123 15.75 13.05 -4.31
CA LYS A 123 16.32 13.97 -5.29
C LYS A 123 15.39 15.17 -5.46
N SER A 124 15.86 16.20 -6.17
CA SER A 124 15.02 17.34 -6.56
C SER A 124 13.80 16.94 -7.38
N SER A 125 13.83 15.82 -8.10
CA SER A 125 12.69 15.28 -8.84
C SER A 125 11.69 14.47 -8.00
N GLY A 126 11.81 14.52 -6.66
CA GLY A 126 10.96 13.75 -5.75
C GLY A 126 11.20 12.24 -5.76
N ARG A 127 12.06 11.73 -6.64
CA ARG A 127 12.46 10.31 -6.70
C ARG A 127 13.55 10.01 -5.69
N LEU A 128 13.56 8.79 -5.16
CA LEU A 128 14.55 8.35 -4.18
C LEU A 128 16.00 8.48 -4.72
N ARG A 129 16.92 8.95 -3.87
CA ARG A 129 18.34 9.16 -4.21
C ARG A 129 19.07 7.86 -4.49
N GLU A 130 19.05 7.00 -3.48
CA GLU A 130 19.60 5.65 -3.55
C GLU A 130 18.50 4.66 -3.87
N LYS A 131 18.86 3.51 -4.45
CA LYS A 131 17.90 2.42 -4.58
C LYS A 131 17.50 1.94 -3.18
N MET A 132 16.22 1.63 -3.00
CA MET A 132 15.76 0.97 -1.78
C MET A 132 16.60 -0.26 -1.52
N LYS A 133 17.26 -0.30 -0.37
CA LYS A 133 17.89 -1.51 0.13
C LYS A 133 16.78 -2.38 0.66
N PHE A 134 16.13 -3.13 -0.25
CA PHE A 134 15.33 -4.28 0.18
C PHE A 134 16.31 -5.21 0.88
N HIS A 135 16.27 -5.24 2.21
CA HIS A 135 16.95 -6.26 2.98
C HIS A 135 16.22 -7.57 2.69
N GLY A 136 16.51 -8.16 1.53
CA GLY A 136 16.10 -9.50 1.20
C GLY A 136 16.69 -10.39 2.27
N SER A 137 15.84 -10.91 3.16
CA SER A 137 16.19 -12.02 4.02
C SER A 137 16.28 -13.31 3.18
N HIS A 138 17.03 -13.29 2.09
CA HIS A 138 17.69 -14.50 1.63
C HIS A 138 18.80 -14.82 2.65
N ARG A 139 18.40 -15.21 3.87
CA ARG A 139 19.20 -16.12 4.66
C ARG A 139 19.39 -17.32 3.75
N LYS A 140 20.56 -17.42 3.10
CA LYS A 140 21.01 -18.66 2.51
C LYS A 140 20.90 -19.68 3.63
N ALA A 141 19.88 -20.54 3.59
CA ALA A 141 19.84 -21.71 4.44
C ALA A 141 21.11 -22.48 4.09
N ALA A 142 22.13 -22.36 4.95
CA ALA A 142 23.34 -23.13 4.82
C ALA A 142 22.87 -24.59 4.82
N ARG A 143 23.03 -25.26 3.68
CA ARG A 143 22.78 -26.69 3.53
C ARG A 143 23.69 -27.40 4.53
N ARG A 144 23.19 -27.65 5.73
CA ARG A 144 23.81 -28.56 6.69
C ARG A 144 23.74 -29.94 6.04
N GLY A 145 24.91 -30.45 5.63
CA GLY A 145 25.05 -31.76 5.02
C GLY A 145 24.48 -32.88 5.91
N PRO A 146 24.19 -34.05 5.33
CA PRO A 146 23.46 -35.10 6.03
C PRO A 146 24.30 -35.64 7.18
N ARG A 147 23.84 -35.41 8.42
CA ARG A 147 24.33 -36.13 9.59
C ARG A 147 23.91 -37.59 9.43
N ARG A 148 24.90 -38.47 9.22
CA ARG A 148 24.75 -39.93 9.29
C ARG A 148 24.12 -40.29 10.65
N ARG A 149 22.85 -40.70 10.65
CA ARG A 149 22.21 -41.33 11.81
C ARG A 149 22.58 -42.81 11.79
N GLY A 150 23.33 -43.23 12.82
CA GLY A 150 23.57 -44.63 13.13
C GLY A 150 22.24 -45.35 13.42
N ARG A 151 22.17 -46.60 12.97
CA ARG A 151 21.05 -47.54 13.11
C ARG A 151 21.01 -48.12 14.54
N VAL A 152 19.87 -48.79 14.82
CA VAL A 152 19.51 -49.92 15.71
C VAL A 152 18.40 -49.57 16.76
N PRO A 153 17.56 -50.53 17.23
CA PRO A 153 16.26 -50.90 16.65
C PRO A 153 15.04 -50.88 17.62
N GLY A 154 13.83 -50.80 17.06
CA GLY A 154 12.64 -51.58 17.43
C GLY A 154 11.84 -51.26 18.72
N SER A 155 10.56 -50.90 18.56
CA SER A 155 9.36 -51.58 19.15
C SER A 155 8.09 -50.68 19.16
N GLY A 156 6.94 -51.27 18.79
CA GLY A 156 5.55 -50.84 19.10
C GLY A 156 4.96 -49.71 18.23
N GLU A 157 4.01 -49.95 17.32
CA GLU A 157 2.53 -49.87 17.52
C GLU A 157 2.06 -48.50 18.10
N GLN A 158 1.08 -47.76 17.59
CA GLN A 158 -0.14 -48.10 16.85
C GLN A 158 -0.66 -46.87 16.07
N LEU A 159 -1.37 -47.13 14.96
CA LEU A 159 -2.22 -46.20 14.20
C LEU A 159 -3.36 -45.65 15.06
N VAL A 160 -3.70 -44.36 14.92
CA VAL A 160 -5.10 -43.91 14.76
C VAL A 160 -5.14 -42.66 13.86
N THR A 161 -6.00 -42.73 12.85
CA THR A 161 -6.33 -41.71 11.84
C THR A 161 -7.66 -41.03 12.23
N GLU A 162 -7.94 -39.89 11.58
CA GLU A 162 -9.24 -39.19 11.43
C GLU A 162 -9.57 -38.14 12.52
N MET A 163 -10.16 -36.97 12.22
CA MET A 163 -10.87 -36.45 11.02
C MET A 163 -10.38 -35.04 10.66
#